data_AF-A0A844FU57-F1
#
_entry.id   AF-A0A844FU57-F1
#
_cell.length_a   1.000
_cell.length_b   1.000
_cell.length_c   1.000
_cell.angle_alpha   90.00
_cell.angle_beta   90.00
_cell.angle_gamma   90.00
#
_symmetry.space_group_name_H-M   'P 1'
#
loop_
_entity.id
_entity.type
_entity.pdbx_description
1 polymer ?
#
loop_
_entity_poly.entity_id
_entity_poly.type
_entity_poly.pdbx_seq_one_letter_code
_entity_poly.pdbx_strand_id
1 'polypeptide(L)'
;MKFAFKRWLSALIDYVITGGVVSLFYFCANVFFLEGTSWKGELMLISALISILFFTCYIPTVQGQTIGQRLMKVKVVNKNNTKRTYLQNFLRECVLKFALGPVFLLFSIVYFIINNVFLLKDINVEMPYDTLLKTKVLNMAS
;
A
#
# COMPACT_ATOMS: atom_id res chain seq x y z
N MET A 1 13.39 2.33 16.67
CA MET A 1 12.65 1.30 15.88
C MET A 1 13.49 0.92 14.67
N LYS A 2 13.75 -0.38 14.45
CA LYS A 2 14.57 -0.85 13.32
C LYS A 2 13.94 -0.46 11.98
N PHE A 3 14.75 -0.13 10.97
CA PHE A 3 14.28 0.37 9.67
C PHE A 3 13.34 -0.60 8.96
N ALA A 4 13.64 -1.90 8.98
CA ALA A 4 12.77 -2.96 8.46
C ALA A 4 11.36 -2.90 9.07
N PHE A 5 11.25 -2.73 10.39
CA PHE A 5 9.96 -2.66 11.06
C PHE A 5 9.15 -1.42 10.66
N LYS A 6 9.81 -0.26 10.45
CA LYS A 6 9.15 0.94 9.94
C LYS A 6 8.50 0.70 8.57
N ARG A 7 9.14 -0.10 7.70
CA ARG A 7 8.62 -0.43 6.36
C ARG A 7 7.35 -1.28 6.45
N TRP A 8 7.38 -2.33 7.27
CA TRP A 8 6.22 -3.19 7.51
C TRP A 8 5.07 -2.41 8.15
N LEU A 9 5.35 -1.61 9.18
CA LEU A 9 4.33 -0.81 9.85
C LEU A 9 3.74 0.25 8.93
N SER A 10 4.56 0.90 8.09
CA SER A 10 4.07 1.82 7.05
C SER A 10 3.09 1.15 6.10
N ALA A 11 3.38 -0.06 5.64
CA ALA A 11 2.50 -0.80 4.74
C ALA A 11 1.20 -1.22 5.44
N LEU A 12 1.28 -1.65 6.71
CA LEU A 12 0.12 -2.00 7.52
C LEU A 12 -0.81 -0.80 7.73
N ILE A 13 -0.26 0.37 8.04
CA ILE A 13 -1.05 1.61 8.22
C ILE A 13 -1.81 1.94 6.93
N ASP A 14 -1.14 1.91 5.77
CA ASP A 14 -1.79 2.18 4.48
C ASP A 14 -2.93 1.18 4.22
N TYR A 15 -2.72 -0.10 4.54
CA TYR A 15 -3.70 -1.16 4.35
C TYR A 15 -4.91 -0.97 5.27
N VAL A 16 -4.70 -0.66 6.55
CA VAL A 16 -5.78 -0.42 7.52
C VAL A 16 -6.61 0.81 7.15
N ILE A 17 -5.96 1.91 6.75
CA ILE A 17 -6.68 3.14 6.34
C ILE A 17 -7.51 2.87 5.09
N THR A 18 -6.87 2.35 4.03
CA THR A 18 -7.55 2.14 2.74
C THR A 18 -8.65 1.08 2.88
N GLY A 19 -8.33 -0.05 3.54
CA GLY A 19 -9.29 -1.12 3.82
C GLY A 19 -10.46 -0.64 4.67
N GLY A 20 -10.19 0.09 5.75
CA GLY A 20 -11.24 0.63 6.63
C GLY A 20 -12.20 1.55 5.90
N VAL A 21 -11.69 2.48 5.07
CA VAL A 21 -12.54 3.37 4.27
C VAL A 21 -13.39 2.58 3.26
N VAL A 22 -12.80 1.61 2.56
CA VAL A 22 -13.53 0.79 1.58
C VAL A 22 -14.59 -0.07 2.26
N SER A 23 -14.28 -0.64 3.43
CA SER A 23 -15.25 -1.42 4.21
C SER A 23 -16.44 -0.57 4.67
N LEU A 24 -16.22 0.70 5.04
CA LEU A 24 -17.31 1.62 5.37
C LEU A 24 -18.22 1.88 4.17
N PHE A 25 -17.66 2.19 3.00
CA PHE A 25 -18.47 2.38 1.79
C PHE A 25 -19.22 1.12 1.39
N TYR A 26 -18.56 -0.04 1.47
CA TYR A 26 -19.19 -1.33 1.18
C TYR A 26 -20.33 -1.63 2.15
N PHE A 27 -20.14 -1.37 3.44
CA PHE A 27 -21.20 -1.53 4.44
C PHE A 27 -22.41 -0.64 4.12
N CYS A 28 -22.18 0.66 3.87
CA CYS A 28 -23.25 1.59 3.47
C CYS A 28 -23.95 1.14 2.18
N ALA A 29 -23.21 0.65 1.19
CA ALA A 29 -23.78 0.15 -0.05
C ALA A 29 -24.75 -1.01 0.18
N ASN A 30 -24.37 -1.96 1.05
CA ASN A 30 -25.23 -3.09 1.40
C ASN A 30 -26.53 -2.66 2.09
N VAL A 31 -26.49 -1.65 2.96
CA VAL A 31 -27.71 -1.10 3.58
C VAL A 31 -28.66 -0.57 2.50
N PHE A 32 -28.15 0.21 1.53
CA PHE A 32 -28.99 0.74 0.45
C PHE A 32 -29.54 -0.35 -0.48
N PHE A 33 -28.78 -1.42 -0.74
CA PHE A 33 -29.26 -2.56 -1.51
C PHE A 33 -30.41 -3.29 -0.79
N LEU A 34 -30.32 -3.45 0.53
CA LEU A 34 -31.39 -4.06 1.34
C LEU A 34 -32.66 -3.21 1.38
N GLU A 35 -32.53 -1.88 1.39
CA GLU A 35 -33.65 -0.93 1.37
C GLU A 35 -34.28 -0.74 -0.01
N GLY A 36 -33.80 -1.45 -1.04
CA GLY A 36 -34.31 -1.34 -2.42
C GLY A 36 -33.91 -0.04 -3.13
N THR A 37 -32.92 0.70 -2.62
CA THR A 37 -32.40 1.94 -3.22
C THR A 37 -31.06 1.71 -3.92
N SER A 38 -31.02 0.77 -4.85
CA SER A 38 -29.78 0.24 -5.46
C SER A 38 -28.85 1.30 -6.06
N TRP A 39 -29.39 2.36 -6.67
CA TRP A 39 -28.59 3.44 -7.24
C TRP A 39 -27.72 4.15 -6.19
N LYS A 40 -28.19 4.29 -4.94
CA LYS A 40 -27.39 4.86 -3.84
C LYS A 40 -26.27 3.90 -3.45
N GLY A 41 -26.54 2.60 -3.43
CA GLY A 41 -25.54 1.57 -3.18
C GLY A 41 -24.44 1.57 -4.25
N GLU A 42 -24.81 1.68 -5.53
CA GLU A 42 -23.87 1.81 -6.64
C GLU A 42 -22.98 3.06 -6.51
N LEU A 43 -23.56 4.21 -6.16
CA LEU A 43 -22.78 5.43 -5.90
C LEU A 43 -21.79 5.26 -4.73
N MET A 44 -22.16 4.51 -3.69
CA MET A 44 -21.25 4.21 -2.58
C MET A 44 -20.09 3.32 -3.03
N LEU A 45 -20.33 2.33 -3.89
CA LEU A 45 -19.28 1.49 -4.46
C LEU A 45 -18.35 2.28 -5.39
N ILE A 46 -18.89 3.17 -6.22
CA ILE A 46 -18.09 4.11 -7.03
C ILE A 46 -17.23 5.00 -6.12
N SER A 47 -17.81 5.50 -5.02
CA SER A 47 -17.07 6.29 -4.03
C SER A 47 -15.93 5.50 -3.37
N ALA A 48 -16.14 4.20 -3.11
CA ALA A 48 -15.10 3.31 -2.64
C ALA A 48 -13.94 3.18 -3.65
N LEU A 49 -14.26 2.97 -4.93
CA LEU A 49 -13.27 2.87 -6.01
C LEU A 49 -12.46 4.15 -6.16
N ILE A 50 -13.12 5.31 -6.14
CA ILE A 50 -12.45 6.62 -6.19
C ILE A 50 -11.53 6.77 -4.98
N SER A 51 -11.97 6.38 -3.79
CA SER A 51 -11.18 6.45 -2.57
C SER A 51 -9.92 5.58 -2.65
N ILE A 52 -10.02 4.35 -3.17
CA ILE A 52 -8.86 3.48 -3.40
C ILE A 52 -7.85 4.21 -4.28
N LEU A 53 -8.26 4.66 -5.47
CA LEU A 53 -7.38 5.36 -6.40
C LEU A 53 -6.79 6.64 -5.80
N PHE A 54 -7.55 7.35 -4.98
CA PHE A 54 -7.07 8.54 -4.28
C PHE A 54 -5.94 8.19 -3.31
N PHE A 55 -6.15 7.21 -2.42
CA PHE A 55 -5.16 6.82 -1.41
C PHE A 55 -3.94 6.11 -2.00
N THR A 56 -4.12 5.26 -3.02
CA THR A 56 -3.05 4.41 -3.57
C THR A 56 -2.31 5.04 -4.75
N CYS A 57 -2.94 5.96 -5.48
CA CYS A 57 -2.34 6.54 -6.69
C CYS A 57 -2.13 8.04 -6.55
N TYR A 58 -3.19 8.80 -6.29
CA TYR A 58 -3.11 10.27 -6.31
C TYR A 58 -2.19 10.81 -5.21
N ILE A 59 -2.48 10.48 -3.93
CA ILE A 59 -1.68 10.95 -2.79
C ILE A 59 -0.19 10.61 -2.95
N PRO A 60 0.21 9.34 -3.17
CA PRO A 60 1.63 9.01 -3.28
C PRO A 60 2.32 9.60 -4.52
N THR A 61 1.58 9.91 -5.58
CA THR A 61 2.16 10.55 -6.77
C THR A 61 2.40 12.03 -6.54
N VAL A 62 1.42 12.74 -5.96
CA VAL A 62 1.50 14.19 -5.74
C VAL A 62 2.41 14.52 -4.54
N GLN A 63 2.22 13.84 -3.41
CA GLN A 63 3.00 14.08 -2.18
C GLN A 63 4.33 13.31 -2.16
N GLY A 64 4.50 12.33 -3.04
CA GLY A 64 5.69 11.46 -3.09
C GLY A 64 5.76 10.40 -1.99
N GLN A 65 4.76 10.34 -1.11
CA GLN A 65 4.63 9.38 0.00
C GLN A 65 3.17 8.99 0.22
N THR A 66 2.93 7.75 0.62
CA THR A 66 1.64 7.35 1.21
C THR A 66 1.50 7.90 2.64
N ILE A 67 0.31 7.80 3.21
CA ILE A 67 0.04 8.26 4.59
C ILE A 67 0.92 7.50 5.59
N GLY A 68 0.98 6.17 5.50
CA GLY A 68 1.84 5.34 6.35
C GLY A 68 3.32 5.65 6.15
N GLN A 69 3.75 5.93 4.91
CA GLN A 69 5.13 6.32 4.61
C GLN A 69 5.50 7.63 5.32
N ARG A 70 4.61 8.61 5.24
CA ARG A 70 4.78 9.91 5.91
C ARG A 70 4.83 9.76 7.43
N LEU A 71 3.91 9.00 8.02
CA LEU A 71 3.87 8.75 9.47
C LEU A 71 5.12 8.02 9.97
N MET A 72 5.59 7.02 9.22
CA MET A 72 6.77 6.23 9.61
C MET A 72 8.10 6.87 9.20
N LYS A 73 8.08 8.07 8.60
CA LYS A 73 9.25 8.77 8.06
C LYS A 73 10.07 7.88 7.11
N VAL A 74 9.39 7.14 6.24
CA VAL A 74 10.02 6.34 5.18
C VAL A 74 9.55 6.85 3.82
N LYS A 75 10.40 6.78 2.81
CA LYS A 75 10.07 7.26 1.45
C LYS A 75 10.46 6.24 0.42
N VAL A 76 9.61 6.05 -0.58
CA VAL A 76 9.87 5.09 -1.65
C VAL A 76 10.12 5.85 -2.94
N VAL A 77 11.29 5.62 -3.52
CA VAL A 77 11.74 6.22 -4.76
C VAL A 77 12.19 5.13 -5.74
N ASN A 78 12.30 5.47 -7.02
CA ASN A 78 12.95 4.60 -7.99
C ASN A 78 14.44 4.42 -7.63
N LYS A 79 15.07 3.33 -8.08
CA LYS A 79 16.50 3.07 -7.80
C LYS A 79 17.43 4.21 -8.26
N ASN A 80 17.06 4.89 -9.34
CA ASN A 80 17.71 6.11 -9.86
C ASN A 80 17.35 7.40 -9.08
N ASN A 81 16.75 7.30 -7.89
CA ASN A 81 16.31 8.41 -7.04
C ASN A 81 15.19 9.29 -7.59
N THR A 82 14.56 8.95 -8.73
CA THR A 82 13.43 9.73 -9.25
C THR A 82 12.13 9.41 -8.50
N LYS A 83 11.16 10.33 -8.59
CA LYS A 83 9.80 10.10 -8.09
C LYS A 83 9.14 8.97 -8.91
N ARG A 84 8.30 8.19 -8.24
CA ARG A 84 7.49 7.14 -8.87
C ARG A 84 6.40 7.78 -9.74
N THR A 85 6.12 7.17 -10.89
CA THR A 85 5.03 7.59 -11.79
C THR A 85 3.67 7.09 -11.29
N TYR A 86 2.58 7.60 -11.87
CA TYR A 86 1.22 7.13 -11.59
C TYR A 86 1.08 5.62 -11.78
N LEU A 87 1.59 5.08 -12.88
CA LEU A 87 1.51 3.65 -13.18
C LEU A 87 2.30 2.81 -12.15
N GLN A 88 3.48 3.28 -11.75
CA GLN A 88 4.28 2.60 -10.72
C GLN A 88 3.57 2.61 -9.36
N ASN A 89 2.94 3.73 -8.99
CA ASN A 89 2.15 3.82 -7.75
C ASN A 89 0.90 2.95 -7.81
N PHE A 90 0.19 2.91 -8.95
CA PHE A 90 -0.94 2.03 -9.16
C PHE A 90 -0.55 0.56 -9.00
N LEU A 91 0.50 0.09 -9.71
CA LEU A 91 0.96 -1.30 -9.58
C LEU A 91 1.41 -1.61 -8.14
N ARG A 92 2.17 -0.73 -7.50
CA ARG A 92 2.73 -0.97 -6.16
C ARG A 92 1.69 -0.94 -5.06
N GLU A 93 0.94 0.15 -4.98
CA GLU A 93 0.08 0.45 -3.84
C GLU A 93 -1.33 -0.13 -4.06
N CYS A 94 -1.88 -0.01 -5.28
CA CYS A 94 -3.24 -0.49 -5.58
C CYS A 94 -3.25 -2.00 -5.87
N VAL A 95 -2.41 -2.47 -6.79
CA VAL A 95 -2.46 -3.88 -7.22
C VAL A 95 -1.77 -4.78 -6.20
N LEU A 96 -0.48 -4.58 -5.95
CA LEU A 96 0.30 -5.49 -5.11
C LEU A 96 -0.05 -5.40 -3.62
N LYS A 97 -0.16 -4.19 -3.07
CA LYS A 97 -0.41 -3.99 -1.63
C LYS A 97 -1.88 -4.04 -1.23
N PHE A 98 -2.77 -3.47 -2.02
CA PHE A 98 -4.19 -3.41 -1.67
C PHE A 98 -4.96 -4.60 -2.23
N ALA A 99 -5.07 -4.75 -3.55
CA ALA A 99 -5.87 -5.81 -4.18
C ALA A 99 -5.33 -7.22 -3.91
N LEU A 100 -4.01 -7.40 -4.02
CA LEU A 100 -3.33 -8.67 -3.72
C LEU A 100 -2.80 -8.73 -2.28
N GLY A 101 -3.16 -7.75 -1.43
CA GLY A 101 -2.56 -7.54 -0.11
C GLY A 101 -2.41 -8.81 0.73
N PRO A 102 -3.47 -9.59 0.99
CA PRO A 102 -3.37 -10.81 1.81
C PRO A 102 -2.41 -11.85 1.25
N VAL A 103 -2.49 -12.14 -0.05
CA VAL A 103 -1.63 -13.12 -0.74
C VAL A 103 -0.19 -12.62 -0.77
N PHE A 104 -0.01 -11.35 -1.09
CA PHE A 104 1.28 -10.74 -1.27
C PHE A 104 2.00 -10.47 0.06
N LEU A 105 1.25 -10.27 1.14
CA LEU A 105 1.77 -10.22 2.51
C LEU A 105 2.40 -11.56 2.88
N LEU A 106 1.69 -12.67 2.68
CA LEU A 106 2.21 -14.01 2.95
C LEU A 106 3.48 -14.28 2.13
N PHE A 107 3.45 -13.99 0.83
CA PHE A 107 4.62 -14.12 -0.04
C PHE A 107 5.80 -13.27 0.46
N SER A 108 5.53 -12.02 0.86
CA SER A 108 6.56 -11.11 1.36
C SER A 108 7.16 -11.58 2.70
N ILE A 109 6.36 -12.19 3.58
CA ILE A 109 6.84 -12.77 4.84
C ILE A 109 7.77 -13.96 4.54
N VAL A 110 7.34 -14.89 3.68
CA VAL A 110 8.15 -16.05 3.29
C VAL A 110 9.47 -15.61 2.66
N TYR A 111 9.42 -14.68 1.70
CA TYR A 111 10.61 -14.11 1.08
C TYR A 111 11.54 -13.45 2.10
N PHE A 112 10.99 -12.63 3.01
CA PHE A 112 11.77 -11.95 4.04
C PHE A 112 12.50 -12.95 4.96
N ILE A 113 11.82 -14.02 5.37
CA ILE A 113 12.42 -15.06 6.22
C ILE A 113 13.54 -15.79 5.46
N ILE A 114 13.26 -16.31 4.27
CA ILE A 114 14.25 -17.11 3.51
C ILE A 114 15.42 -16.24 3.07
N ASN A 115 15.14 -15.13 2.38
CA ASN A 115 16.17 -14.33 1.73
C ASN A 115 16.91 -13.42 2.73
N ASN A 116 16.17 -12.66 3.54
CA ASN A 116 16.78 -11.61 4.36
C ASN A 116 17.31 -12.17 5.69
N VAL A 117 16.64 -13.16 6.28
CA VAL A 117 17.06 -13.75 7.57
C VAL A 117 18.05 -14.90 7.36
N PHE A 118 17.74 -15.89 6.52
CA PHE A 118 18.60 -17.07 6.36
C PHE A 118 19.77 -16.89 5.39
N LEU A 119 19.51 -16.41 4.17
CA LEU A 119 20.53 -16.33 3.12
C LEU A 119 21.46 -15.13 3.29
N LEU A 120 20.91 -13.92 3.31
CA LEU A 120 21.69 -12.67 3.33
C LEU A 120 22.09 -12.23 4.74
N LYS A 121 21.36 -12.68 5.77
CA LYS A 121 21.52 -12.25 7.16
C LYS A 121 21.47 -10.72 7.34
N ASP A 122 20.77 -10.02 6.45
CA ASP A 122 20.53 -8.57 6.50
C ASP A 122 19.04 -8.27 6.37
N ILE A 123 18.47 -7.76 7.47
CA ILE A 123 17.05 -7.41 7.58
C ILE A 123 16.67 -6.13 6.82
N ASN A 124 17.63 -5.33 6.36
CA ASN A 124 17.37 -4.06 5.69
C ASN A 124 17.27 -4.19 4.16
N VAL A 125 17.48 -5.39 3.61
CA VAL A 125 17.40 -5.68 2.18
C VAL A 125 16.00 -5.36 1.62
N GLU A 126 15.95 -5.07 0.32
CA GLU A 126 14.73 -4.78 -0.43
C GLU A 126 13.65 -5.88 -0.26
N MET A 127 12.38 -5.48 -0.33
CA MET A 127 11.24 -6.41 -0.31
C MET A 127 10.94 -6.88 -1.75
N PRO A 128 10.19 -7.96 -1.97
CA PRO A 128 10.00 -8.53 -3.31
C PRO A 128 9.44 -7.53 -4.33
N TYR A 129 8.46 -6.72 -3.92
CA TYR A 129 7.89 -5.67 -4.77
C TYR A 129 8.84 -4.52 -5.02
N ASP A 130 9.78 -4.24 -4.11
CA ASP A 130 10.79 -3.22 -4.32
C ASP A 130 11.75 -3.67 -5.45
N THR A 131 12.12 -4.95 -5.44
CA THR A 131 12.91 -5.57 -6.52
C THR A 131 12.13 -5.63 -7.83
N LEU A 132 10.88 -6.10 -7.81
CA LEU A 132 10.01 -6.19 -8.99
C LEU A 132 9.83 -4.84 -9.70
N LEU A 133 9.59 -3.78 -8.92
CA LEU A 133 9.30 -2.44 -9.45
C LEU A 133 10.53 -1.54 -9.56
N LYS A 134 11.74 -2.08 -9.30
CA LYS A 134 13.00 -1.33 -9.32
C LYS A 134 12.93 -0.07 -8.44
N THR A 135 12.37 -0.21 -7.24
CA THR A 135 12.26 0.85 -6.23
C THR A 135 13.13 0.54 -5.01
N LYS A 136 13.42 1.56 -4.22
CA LYS A 136 14.11 1.44 -2.94
C LYS A 136 13.44 2.30 -1.88
N VAL A 137 13.60 1.91 -0.62
CA VAL A 137 13.05 2.64 0.52
C VAL A 137 14.17 3.42 1.22
N LEU A 138 13.93 4.70 1.47
CA LEU A 138 14.80 5.60 2.19
C LEU A 138 14.25 5.85 3.59
N ASN A 139 15.11 5.87 4.60
CA ASN A 139 14.78 6.34 5.94
C ASN A 139 14.96 7.86 5.96
N MET A 140 13.89 8.61 6.20
CA MET A 140 13.93 10.08 6.23
C MET A 140 14.27 10.64 7.62
N ALA A 141 14.57 9.77 8.59
CA ALA A 141 14.86 10.13 9.97
C ALA A 141 16.37 10.16 10.28
N SER A 142 17.22 10.33 9.26
CA SER A 142 18.66 10.61 9.38
C SER A 142 18.91 12.10 9.56
#